data_AF-A0A957D2J4-F1
#
_entry.id   AF-A0A957D2J4-F1
#
_cell.length_a   1.000
_cell.length_b   1.000
_cell.length_c   1.000
_cell.angle_alpha   90.00
_cell.angle_beta   90.00
_cell.angle_gamma   90.00
#
_symmetry.space_group_name_H-M   'P 1'
#
loop_
_entity.id
_entity.type
_entity.pdbx_description
1 polymer ?
#
loop_
_entity_poly.entity_id
_entity_poly.type
_entity_poly.pdbx_seq_one_letter_code
_entity_poly.pdbx_strand_id
1 'polypeptide(L)'
;MSEQSTHIYEQIAESIRLQIALGEIKPGEQLPTVRALAQQWGCTTSTVSRAYALLAEEGLTTGQQGSGTRVIESILPGTQPMLHWARLLNQAERFMLDAITQGYDPAQIQTAVSVSLARWQTLQQSTLPTQTKTEAPTQLRFVGSHDLTMDLLARQLNETGATVPLELKFQGSLGGLIALARGTADLAGIHLYDHITNSYNRPFVERILPGQRVALVTLAYREMGLILPLGNPQQIKTLTDITKPGVKWVNRQAGSGTRVWLDVQLRQYGIDMHNINGYAQEKSTHLQVAQAIESGTATAGLGIYAAAVAYGLDFVPLTQEIYQLAIPEAVWQTAVCHTLITLINSNTFKTSVNALGGYDTTATGELFWIEP
;
A
#
# COMPACT_ATOMS: atom_id res chain seq x y z
N MET A 1 -25.78 -2.13 1.23
CA MET A 1 -25.61 -3.58 1.01
C MET A 1 -24.75 -3.71 -0.25
N SER A 2 -23.49 -4.11 -0.24
CA SER A 2 -22.82 -5.18 0.52
C SER A 2 -21.57 -4.71 1.28
N GLU A 3 -21.45 -5.17 2.53
CA GLU A 3 -20.20 -5.12 3.31
C GLU A 3 -19.19 -6.10 2.67
N GLN A 4 -18.04 -5.60 2.24
CA GLN A 4 -16.92 -6.45 1.84
C GLN A 4 -16.29 -7.03 3.11
N SER A 5 -16.70 -8.24 3.46
CA SER A 5 -15.98 -9.06 4.44
C SER A 5 -14.66 -9.50 3.82
N THR A 6 -13.55 -8.87 4.21
CA THR A 6 -12.19 -9.23 3.76
C THR A 6 -11.93 -10.70 4.06
N HIS A 7 -11.68 -11.50 3.04
CA HIS A 7 -11.62 -12.96 3.17
C HIS A 7 -10.39 -13.39 4.00
N ILE A 8 -10.48 -14.49 4.77
CA ILE A 8 -9.40 -14.95 5.67
C ILE A 8 -8.03 -15.08 4.97
N TYR A 9 -8.00 -15.51 3.70
CA TYR A 9 -6.74 -15.61 2.96
C TYR A 9 -6.06 -14.24 2.72
N GLU A 10 -6.83 -13.16 2.60
CA GLU A 10 -6.32 -11.80 2.43
C GLU A 10 -5.69 -11.31 3.73
N GLN A 11 -6.31 -11.65 4.87
CA GLN A 11 -5.78 -11.33 6.21
C GLN A 11 -4.45 -12.07 6.46
N ILE A 12 -4.35 -13.33 6.03
CA ILE A 12 -3.11 -14.12 6.13
C ILE A 12 -2.02 -13.51 5.25
N ALA A 13 -2.33 -13.21 3.98
CA ALA A 13 -1.38 -12.63 3.04
C ALA A 13 -0.86 -11.28 3.58
N GLU A 14 -1.77 -10.44 4.07
CA GLU A 14 -1.44 -9.16 4.68
C GLU A 14 -0.53 -9.30 5.91
N SER A 15 -0.83 -10.22 6.83
CA SER A 15 0.00 -10.44 8.00
C SER A 15 1.44 -10.81 7.63
N ILE A 16 1.63 -11.64 6.61
CA ILE A 16 2.95 -12.01 6.12
C ILE A 16 3.61 -10.87 5.37
N ARG A 17 2.86 -10.14 4.56
CA ARG A 17 3.33 -8.92 3.87
C ARG A 17 3.91 -7.93 4.86
N LEU A 18 3.22 -7.73 5.98
CA LEU A 18 3.65 -6.87 7.07
C LEU A 18 4.93 -7.39 7.74
N GLN A 19 5.00 -8.68 8.05
CA GLN A 19 6.20 -9.29 8.66
C GLN A 19 7.45 -9.19 7.76
N ILE A 20 7.29 -9.39 6.46
CA ILE A 20 8.36 -9.20 5.46
C ILE A 20 8.76 -7.72 5.41
N ALA A 21 7.78 -6.81 5.31
CA ALA A 21 8.01 -5.38 5.21
C ALA A 21 8.73 -4.82 6.46
N LEU A 22 8.39 -5.33 7.64
CA LEU A 22 9.04 -5.03 8.92
C LEU A 22 10.40 -5.71 9.10
N GLY A 23 10.81 -6.61 8.20
CA GLY A 23 12.06 -7.37 8.31
C GLY A 23 12.06 -8.45 9.40
N GLU A 24 10.89 -8.80 9.93
CA GLU A 24 10.70 -9.93 10.86
C GLU A 24 10.93 -11.27 10.15
N ILE A 25 10.58 -11.34 8.86
CA ILE A 25 10.93 -12.43 7.96
C ILE A 25 11.92 -11.89 6.92
N LYS A 26 13.12 -12.47 6.87
CA LYS A 26 14.21 -11.97 6.02
C LYS A 26 14.10 -12.48 4.58
N PRO A 27 14.67 -11.77 3.59
CA PRO A 27 14.88 -12.31 2.24
C PRO A 27 15.59 -13.68 2.29
N GLY A 28 15.10 -14.66 1.53
CA GLY A 28 15.57 -16.04 1.52
C GLY A 28 15.02 -16.94 2.64
N GLU A 29 14.39 -16.36 3.67
CA GLU A 29 13.81 -17.09 4.79
C GLU A 29 12.57 -17.89 4.38
N GLN A 30 12.39 -19.05 5.02
CA GLN A 30 11.30 -19.97 4.72
C GLN A 30 10.06 -19.61 5.55
N LEU A 31 8.92 -19.42 4.89
CA LEU A 31 7.63 -19.25 5.53
C LEU A 31 7.16 -20.55 6.19
N PRO A 32 6.24 -20.47 7.18
CA PRO A 32 5.59 -21.66 7.74
C PRO A 32 4.99 -22.56 6.67
N THR A 33 4.86 -23.86 6.95
CA THR A 33 4.17 -24.75 6.00
C THR A 33 2.68 -24.39 5.92
N VAL A 34 2.04 -24.67 4.79
CA VAL A 34 0.59 -24.47 4.58
C VAL A 34 -0.23 -25.09 5.72
N ARG A 35 0.18 -26.27 6.21
CA ARG A 35 -0.49 -26.95 7.34
C ARG A 35 -0.27 -26.26 8.67
N ALA A 36 0.97 -25.86 8.97
CA ALA A 36 1.29 -25.16 10.21
C ALA A 36 0.57 -23.81 10.31
N LEU A 37 0.56 -23.04 9.22
CA LEU A 37 -0.10 -21.74 9.21
C LEU A 37 -1.63 -21.87 9.24
N ALA A 38 -2.19 -22.91 8.61
CA ALA A 38 -3.62 -23.19 8.69
C ALA A 38 -4.07 -23.49 10.13
N GLN A 39 -3.26 -24.25 10.88
CA GLN A 39 -3.50 -24.52 12.29
C GLN A 39 -3.39 -23.23 13.13
N GLN A 40 -2.39 -22.41 12.89
CA GLN A 40 -2.19 -21.14 13.61
C GLN A 40 -3.37 -20.17 13.42
N TRP A 41 -3.92 -20.09 12.20
CA TRP A 41 -5.01 -19.18 11.86
C TRP A 41 -6.41 -19.81 12.00
N GLY A 42 -6.50 -21.07 12.46
CA GLY A 42 -7.77 -21.78 12.58
C GLY A 42 -8.55 -21.88 11.27
N CYS A 43 -7.86 -22.03 10.13
CA CYS A 43 -8.48 -22.00 8.80
C CYS A 43 -8.11 -23.22 7.95
N THR A 44 -8.62 -23.29 6.72
CA THR A 44 -8.34 -24.41 5.80
C THR A 44 -7.00 -24.24 5.08
N THR A 45 -6.37 -25.35 4.69
CA THR A 45 -5.11 -25.30 3.92
C THR A 45 -5.28 -24.61 2.56
N SER A 46 -6.45 -24.70 1.92
CA SER A 46 -6.71 -24.00 0.65
C SER A 46 -6.77 -22.48 0.84
N THR A 47 -7.25 -22.00 2.00
CA THR A 47 -7.20 -20.58 2.39
C THR A 47 -5.74 -20.10 2.47
N VAL A 48 -4.87 -20.85 3.14
CA VAL A 48 -3.43 -20.50 3.22
C VAL A 48 -2.74 -20.59 1.86
N SER A 49 -3.02 -21.63 1.07
CA SER A 49 -2.44 -21.76 -0.27
C SER A 49 -2.83 -20.59 -1.17
N ARG A 50 -4.07 -20.09 -1.06
CA ARG A 50 -4.51 -18.89 -1.78
C ARG A 50 -3.78 -17.63 -1.30
N ALA A 51 -3.53 -17.51 0.01
CA ALA A 51 -2.73 -16.41 0.56
C ALA A 51 -1.28 -16.42 0.02
N TYR A 52 -0.66 -17.60 -0.05
CA TYR A 52 0.69 -17.75 -0.62
C TYR A 52 0.74 -17.50 -2.12
N ALA A 53 -0.30 -17.93 -2.86
CA ALA A 53 -0.41 -17.63 -4.28
C ALA A 53 -0.49 -16.12 -4.53
N LEU A 54 -1.29 -15.39 -3.73
CA LEU A 54 -1.36 -13.94 -3.81
C LEU A 54 0.02 -13.30 -3.55
N LEU A 55 0.72 -13.69 -2.48
CA LEU A 55 2.07 -13.19 -2.19
C LEU A 55 3.10 -13.52 -3.29
N ALA A 56 2.94 -14.64 -3.98
CA ALA A 56 3.79 -15.04 -5.09
C ALA A 56 3.50 -14.25 -6.37
N GLU A 57 2.22 -14.06 -6.73
CA GLU A 57 1.79 -13.12 -7.78
C GLU A 57 2.31 -11.71 -7.52
N GLU A 58 2.39 -11.34 -6.24
CA GLU A 58 2.89 -10.05 -5.84
C GLU A 58 4.41 -9.87 -5.94
N GLY A 59 5.15 -10.95 -6.17
CA GLY A 59 6.61 -10.97 -6.24
C GLY A 59 7.29 -10.95 -4.87
N LEU A 60 6.59 -11.30 -3.79
CA LEU A 60 7.15 -11.28 -2.43
C LEU A 60 7.64 -12.65 -1.96
N THR A 61 7.14 -13.73 -2.57
CA THR A 61 7.53 -15.10 -2.22
C THR A 61 7.75 -15.97 -3.45
N THR A 62 8.58 -16.99 -3.32
CA THR A 62 8.74 -18.06 -4.32
C THR A 62 8.49 -19.43 -3.67
N GLY A 63 8.09 -20.42 -4.48
CA GLY A 63 7.98 -21.80 -4.02
C GLY A 63 8.03 -22.80 -5.17
N GLN A 64 8.74 -23.90 -4.97
CA GLN A 64 8.65 -25.10 -5.81
C GLN A 64 7.91 -26.20 -5.03
N GLN A 65 7.22 -27.08 -5.76
CA GLN A 65 6.54 -28.22 -5.14
C GLN A 65 7.56 -29.08 -4.38
N GLY A 66 7.43 -29.14 -3.05
CA GLY A 66 8.29 -29.94 -2.17
C GLY A 66 9.43 -29.20 -1.45
N SER A 67 9.76 -27.94 -1.77
CA SER A 67 10.85 -27.19 -1.10
C SER A 67 10.39 -26.15 -0.06
N GLY A 68 9.07 -25.92 0.03
CA GLY A 68 8.47 -24.90 0.88
C GLY A 68 8.50 -23.48 0.29
N THR A 69 7.71 -22.58 0.85
CA THR A 69 7.60 -21.19 0.37
C THR A 69 8.68 -20.32 1.04
N ARG A 70 9.42 -19.52 0.27
CA ARG A 70 10.48 -18.62 0.75
C ARG A 70 10.25 -17.18 0.30
N VAL A 71 10.76 -16.22 1.06
CA VAL A 71 10.81 -14.80 0.64
C VAL A 71 11.89 -14.62 -0.43
N ILE A 72 11.63 -13.83 -1.48
CA ILE A 72 12.58 -13.65 -2.59
C ILE A 72 13.85 -12.93 -2.11
N GLU A 73 15.04 -13.39 -2.54
CA GLU A 73 16.35 -12.81 -2.13
C GLU A 73 16.68 -11.46 -2.82
N SER A 74 16.06 -11.12 -3.95
CA SER A 74 16.22 -9.84 -4.67
C SER A 74 15.02 -9.58 -5.60
N ILE A 75 14.47 -8.35 -5.57
CA ILE A 75 13.30 -7.93 -6.37
C ILE A 75 13.70 -7.37 -7.76
N LEU A 76 15.00 -7.28 -8.11
CA LEU A 76 15.43 -6.81 -9.44
C LEU A 76 15.75 -7.96 -10.44
N PRO A 77 15.29 -7.87 -11.71
CA PRO A 77 15.43 -8.94 -12.71
C PRO A 77 16.71 -8.81 -13.55
N GLY A 78 17.40 -9.94 -13.79
CA GLY A 78 18.56 -10.04 -14.69
C GLY A 78 18.35 -11.00 -15.88
N THR A 79 18.56 -10.47 -17.10
CA THR A 79 19.21 -11.09 -18.30
C THR A 79 18.58 -12.23 -19.16
N GLN A 80 17.26 -12.39 -19.28
CA GLN A 80 16.64 -13.39 -20.19
C GLN A 80 15.56 -12.95 -21.25
N PRO A 81 15.37 -11.68 -21.69
CA PRO A 81 14.16 -11.37 -22.51
C PRO A 81 14.18 -11.84 -23.98
N MET A 82 15.32 -11.82 -24.68
CA MET A 82 15.34 -11.95 -26.16
C MET A 82 15.11 -13.38 -26.68
N LEU A 83 15.47 -14.40 -25.89
CA LEU A 83 15.18 -15.82 -26.20
C LEU A 83 13.75 -16.24 -25.86
N HIS A 84 13.08 -15.50 -24.97
CA HIS A 84 11.71 -15.80 -24.55
C HIS A 84 10.70 -15.44 -25.64
N TRP A 85 10.90 -14.30 -26.33
CA TRP A 85 10.01 -13.85 -27.40
C TRP A 85 10.01 -14.78 -28.62
N ALA A 86 11.20 -15.21 -29.05
CA ALA A 86 11.34 -16.15 -30.17
C ALA A 86 10.74 -17.54 -29.87
N ARG A 87 10.74 -18.00 -28.61
CA ARG A 87 10.07 -19.25 -28.21
C ARG A 87 8.55 -19.14 -28.26
N LEU A 88 8.02 -17.99 -27.87
CA LEU A 88 6.58 -17.76 -27.80
C LEU A 88 5.93 -17.73 -29.20
N LEU A 89 6.56 -17.07 -30.17
CA LEU A 89 6.06 -17.05 -31.56
C LEU A 89 6.02 -18.46 -32.17
N ASN A 90 7.07 -19.24 -31.96
CA ASN A 90 7.13 -20.63 -32.43
C ASN A 90 6.10 -21.54 -31.74
N GLN A 91 5.72 -21.25 -30.49
CA GLN A 91 4.66 -21.98 -29.79
C GLN A 91 3.27 -21.59 -30.31
N ALA A 92 3.04 -20.31 -30.59
CA ALA A 92 1.79 -19.83 -31.16
C ALA A 92 1.52 -20.42 -32.55
N GLU A 93 2.55 -20.52 -33.39
CA GLU A 93 2.43 -21.09 -34.73
C GLU A 93 2.07 -22.59 -34.71
N ARG A 94 2.68 -23.36 -33.78
CA ARG A 94 2.34 -24.77 -33.58
C ARG A 94 0.92 -24.97 -33.08
N PHE A 95 0.49 -24.15 -32.13
CA PHE A 95 -0.89 -24.16 -31.64
C PHE A 95 -1.90 -23.89 -32.76
N MET A 96 -1.63 -22.92 -33.63
CA MET A 96 -2.50 -22.61 -34.76
C MET A 96 -2.61 -23.79 -35.73
N LEU A 97 -1.48 -24.45 -36.05
CA LEU A 97 -1.46 -25.61 -36.93
C LEU A 97 -2.21 -26.81 -36.32
N ASP A 98 -2.03 -27.08 -35.03
CA ASP A 98 -2.72 -28.16 -34.32
C ASP A 98 -4.24 -27.92 -34.26
N ALA A 99 -4.67 -26.68 -34.05
CA ALA A 99 -6.09 -26.35 -34.00
C ALA A 99 -6.76 -26.46 -35.38
N ILE A 100 -6.07 -26.01 -36.44
CA ILE A 100 -6.57 -26.12 -37.82
C ILE A 100 -6.68 -27.58 -38.25
N THR A 101 -5.69 -28.41 -37.92
CA THR A 101 -5.71 -29.86 -38.25
C THR A 101 -6.80 -30.63 -37.50
N GLN A 102 -7.24 -30.14 -36.35
CA GLN A 102 -8.39 -30.67 -35.61
C GLN A 102 -9.75 -30.17 -36.13
N GLY A 103 -9.74 -29.35 -37.19
CA GLY A 103 -10.96 -28.90 -37.88
C GLY A 103 -11.57 -27.62 -37.34
N TYR A 104 -10.88 -26.89 -36.45
CA TYR A 104 -11.32 -25.56 -36.03
C TYR A 104 -10.98 -24.52 -37.09
N ASP A 105 -11.93 -23.65 -37.42
CA ASP A 105 -11.67 -22.57 -38.35
C ASP A 105 -10.92 -21.39 -37.68
N PRO A 106 -10.19 -20.56 -38.45
CA PRO A 106 -9.42 -19.46 -37.89
C PRO A 106 -10.23 -18.44 -37.09
N ALA A 107 -11.52 -18.22 -37.41
CA ALA A 107 -12.37 -17.28 -36.69
C ALA A 107 -12.79 -17.84 -35.32
N GLN A 108 -13.03 -19.15 -35.22
CA GLN A 108 -13.27 -19.83 -33.95
C GLN A 108 -12.02 -19.82 -33.06
N ILE A 109 -10.84 -20.07 -33.64
CA ILE A 109 -9.57 -20.03 -32.90
C ILE A 109 -9.30 -18.60 -32.41
N GLN A 110 -9.48 -17.61 -33.26
CA GLN A 110 -9.34 -16.20 -32.89
C GLN A 110 -10.29 -15.83 -31.76
N THR A 111 -11.56 -16.25 -31.81
CA THR A 111 -12.54 -15.98 -30.74
C THR A 111 -12.15 -16.64 -29.42
N ALA A 112 -11.71 -17.90 -29.46
CA ALA A 112 -11.27 -18.64 -28.27
C ALA A 112 -10.02 -18.00 -27.63
N VAL A 113 -9.05 -17.58 -28.45
CA VAL A 113 -7.85 -16.88 -28.01
C VAL A 113 -8.20 -15.49 -27.47
N SER A 114 -9.08 -14.73 -28.13
CA SER A 114 -9.52 -13.42 -27.67
C SER A 114 -10.31 -13.48 -26.36
N VAL A 115 -11.18 -14.47 -26.14
CA VAL A 115 -11.91 -14.65 -24.87
C VAL A 115 -10.96 -15.11 -23.75
N SER A 116 -10.00 -15.97 -24.08
CA SER A 116 -8.97 -16.40 -23.13
C SER A 116 -8.03 -15.26 -22.76
N LEU A 117 -7.63 -14.42 -23.73
CA LEU A 117 -6.86 -13.19 -23.52
C LEU A 117 -7.66 -12.15 -22.76
N ALA A 118 -8.96 -11.96 -23.00
CA ALA A 118 -9.78 -11.03 -22.24
C ALA A 118 -9.95 -11.48 -20.77
N ARG A 119 -10.12 -12.79 -20.52
CA ARG A 119 -10.06 -13.37 -19.17
C ARG A 119 -8.70 -13.12 -18.52
N TRP A 120 -7.63 -13.29 -19.28
CA TRP A 120 -6.26 -13.09 -18.81
C TRP A 120 -5.91 -11.59 -18.62
N GLN A 121 -6.50 -10.69 -19.41
CA GLN A 121 -6.37 -9.25 -19.30
C GLN A 121 -7.20 -8.70 -18.15
N THR A 122 -8.35 -9.31 -17.83
CA THR A 122 -9.06 -9.02 -16.58
C THR A 122 -8.24 -9.48 -15.36
N LEU A 123 -7.43 -10.53 -15.52
CA LEU A 123 -6.43 -10.99 -14.56
C LEU A 123 -5.10 -10.18 -14.60
N GLN A 124 -4.85 -9.36 -15.63
CA GLN A 124 -3.70 -8.43 -15.76
C GLN A 124 -4.05 -6.94 -15.62
N GLN A 125 -5.31 -6.55 -15.54
CA GLN A 125 -5.75 -5.15 -15.40
C GLN A 125 -5.92 -4.78 -13.93
N SER A 126 -4.87 -4.96 -13.14
CA SER A 126 -4.20 -3.74 -12.73
C SER A 126 -2.67 -3.81 -12.72
N THR A 127 -2.07 -4.84 -13.32
CA THR A 127 -0.62 -5.09 -13.35
C THR A 127 0.17 -4.23 -14.36
N LEU A 128 1.32 -3.71 -13.87
CA LEU A 128 2.63 -3.37 -14.49
C LEU A 128 2.73 -2.79 -15.91
N PRO A 129 3.47 -1.68 -16.11
CA PRO A 129 4.24 -1.44 -17.32
C PRO A 129 5.72 -1.84 -17.17
N THR A 130 6.17 -2.64 -18.13
CA THR A 130 7.58 -2.95 -18.42
C THR A 130 8.18 -1.82 -19.28
N GLN A 131 9.46 -1.52 -19.06
CA GLN A 131 10.22 -0.41 -19.67
C GLN A 131 10.37 -0.48 -21.20
N THR A 132 10.19 0.66 -21.86
CA THR A 132 11.03 1.18 -22.95
C THR A 132 10.96 2.71 -22.97
N LYS A 133 12.12 3.40 -22.96
CA LYS A 133 12.32 4.87 -23.09
C LYS A 133 11.55 5.41 -24.33
N THR A 134 11.00 6.63 -24.41
CA THR A 134 11.71 7.93 -24.44
C THR A 134 10.71 9.12 -24.53
N GLU A 135 9.72 9.23 -23.66
CA GLU A 135 9.05 10.53 -23.40
C GLU A 135 8.94 10.70 -21.90
N ALA A 136 9.29 11.88 -21.39
CA ALA A 136 9.09 12.18 -19.97
C ALA A 136 7.59 12.05 -19.67
N PRO A 137 7.20 11.36 -18.58
CA PRO A 137 5.80 11.20 -18.25
C PRO A 137 5.12 12.58 -18.21
N THR A 138 4.06 12.74 -18.99
CA THR A 138 3.24 13.96 -19.02
C THR A 138 2.22 13.98 -17.88
N GLN A 139 2.12 12.88 -17.13
CA GLN A 139 1.22 12.66 -16.00
C GLN A 139 1.99 11.96 -14.87
N LEU A 140 1.64 12.26 -13.62
CA LEU A 140 2.15 11.54 -12.46
C LEU A 140 1.08 10.61 -11.88
N ARG A 141 1.43 9.34 -11.66
CA ARG A 141 0.58 8.34 -10.99
C ARG A 141 1.03 8.19 -9.55
N PHE A 142 0.19 8.61 -8.62
CA PHE A 142 0.40 8.42 -7.19
C PHE A 142 -0.33 7.17 -6.70
N VAL A 143 0.39 6.30 -5.98
CA VAL A 143 -0.22 5.22 -5.20
C VAL A 143 0.36 5.26 -3.79
N GLY A 144 -0.47 5.36 -2.76
CA GLY A 144 0.04 5.38 -1.40
C GLY A 144 -1.03 5.43 -0.32
N SER A 145 -0.60 5.77 0.90
CA SER A 145 -1.53 6.12 1.98
C SER A 145 -2.32 7.38 1.60
N HIS A 146 -3.59 7.45 2.02
CA HIS A 146 -4.34 8.70 1.99
C HIS A 146 -3.81 9.67 3.05
N ASP A 147 -3.69 10.95 2.68
CA ASP A 147 -3.44 12.08 3.57
C ASP A 147 -4.06 13.36 2.96
N LEU A 148 -4.55 14.28 3.80
CA LEU A 148 -5.21 15.52 3.37
C LEU A 148 -4.26 16.46 2.60
N THR A 149 -2.96 16.39 2.84
CA THR A 149 -1.97 17.16 2.07
C THR A 149 -1.92 16.74 0.60
N MET A 150 -2.24 15.49 0.27
CA MET A 150 -2.32 15.03 -1.12
C MET A 150 -3.54 15.60 -1.84
N ASP A 151 -4.67 15.72 -1.14
CA ASP A 151 -5.87 16.36 -1.67
C ASP A 151 -5.62 17.86 -1.93
N LEU A 152 -4.93 18.55 -1.00
CA LEU A 152 -4.49 19.93 -1.18
C LEU A 152 -3.51 20.09 -2.35
N LEU A 153 -2.55 19.17 -2.47
CA LEU A 153 -1.54 19.20 -3.52
C LEU A 153 -2.18 19.04 -4.90
N ALA A 154 -3.08 18.05 -5.06
CA ALA A 154 -3.81 17.84 -6.30
C ALA A 154 -4.70 19.03 -6.68
N ARG A 155 -5.39 19.62 -5.70
CA ARG A 155 -6.19 20.85 -5.92
C ARG A 155 -5.31 22.00 -6.42
N GLN A 156 -4.19 22.28 -5.74
CA GLN A 156 -3.32 23.40 -6.09
C GLN A 156 -2.61 23.20 -7.43
N LEU A 157 -2.21 21.97 -7.79
CA LEU A 157 -1.69 21.67 -9.12
C LEU A 157 -2.70 22.06 -10.22
N ASN A 158 -3.96 21.67 -10.05
CA ASN A 158 -5.02 22.01 -11.00
C ASN A 158 -5.25 23.53 -11.10
N GLU A 159 -5.16 24.27 -9.98
CA GLU A 159 -5.34 25.73 -9.94
C GLU A 159 -4.22 26.50 -10.64
N THR A 160 -2.99 25.99 -10.61
CA THR A 160 -1.84 26.65 -11.27
C THR A 160 -1.88 26.62 -12.79
N GLY A 161 -2.85 25.90 -13.39
CA GLY A 161 -2.91 25.69 -14.84
C GLY A 161 -1.74 24.85 -15.38
N ALA A 162 -0.89 24.31 -14.51
CA ALA A 162 0.11 23.33 -14.87
C ALA A 162 -0.61 22.08 -15.35
N THR A 163 -0.43 21.72 -16.62
CA THR A 163 -0.89 20.45 -17.21
C THR A 163 -0.06 19.28 -16.68
N VAL A 164 0.03 19.15 -15.36
CA VAL A 164 0.57 17.97 -14.68
C VAL A 164 -0.62 17.25 -14.04
N PRO A 165 -1.36 16.43 -14.80
CA PRO A 165 -2.36 15.58 -14.19
C PRO A 165 -1.68 14.70 -13.12
N LEU A 166 -2.23 14.73 -11.91
CA LEU A 166 -1.84 13.86 -10.81
C LEU A 166 -2.99 12.87 -10.59
N GLU A 167 -2.79 11.61 -10.97
CA GLU A 167 -3.75 10.54 -10.68
C GLU A 167 -3.50 10.02 -9.27
N LEU A 168 -4.50 10.13 -8.39
CA LEU A 168 -4.42 9.66 -7.01
C LEU A 168 -5.12 8.30 -6.84
N LYS A 169 -4.38 7.31 -6.31
CA LYS A 169 -4.95 6.03 -5.83
C LYS A 169 -4.50 5.75 -4.40
N PHE A 170 -5.45 5.46 -3.52
CA PHE A 170 -5.15 5.23 -2.10
C PHE A 170 -5.20 3.74 -1.75
N GLN A 171 -4.03 3.10 -1.68
CA GLN A 171 -3.87 1.67 -1.42
C GLN A 171 -2.99 1.39 -0.18
N GLY A 172 -2.78 2.40 0.67
CA GLY A 172 -1.89 2.28 1.83
C GLY A 172 -0.42 2.48 1.45
N SER A 173 0.44 2.66 2.45
CA SER A 173 1.86 2.95 2.24
C SER A 173 2.60 1.75 1.65
N LEU A 174 2.31 0.54 2.13
CA LEU A 174 2.91 -0.69 1.63
C LEU A 174 2.47 -0.99 0.18
N GLY A 175 1.19 -0.78 -0.13
CA GLY A 175 0.67 -0.87 -1.50
C GLY A 175 1.34 0.14 -2.44
N GLY A 176 1.65 1.34 -1.96
CA GLY A 176 2.43 2.34 -2.70
C GLY A 176 3.84 1.89 -3.06
N LEU A 177 4.59 1.35 -2.09
CA LEU A 177 5.95 0.83 -2.34
C LEU A 177 5.93 -0.36 -3.31
N ILE A 178 4.96 -1.27 -3.16
CA ILE A 178 4.77 -2.39 -4.09
C ILE A 178 4.43 -1.88 -5.49
N ALA A 179 3.61 -0.83 -5.61
CA ALA A 179 3.26 -0.23 -6.88
C ALA A 179 4.46 0.43 -7.58
N LEU A 180 5.39 1.03 -6.81
CA LEU A 180 6.68 1.52 -7.32
C LEU A 180 7.57 0.37 -7.81
N ALA A 181 7.69 -0.72 -7.03
CA ALA A 181 8.49 -1.90 -7.40
C ALA A 181 8.02 -2.50 -8.74
N ARG A 182 6.71 -2.39 -9.00
CA ARG A 182 6.01 -2.84 -10.20
C ARG A 182 5.96 -1.84 -11.35
N GLY A 183 6.50 -0.62 -11.19
CA GLY A 183 6.38 0.44 -12.20
C GLY A 183 4.95 0.94 -12.48
N THR A 184 3.98 0.53 -11.65
CA THR A 184 2.56 0.93 -11.76
C THR A 184 2.26 2.29 -11.11
N ALA A 185 3.21 2.83 -10.34
CA ALA A 185 3.17 4.16 -9.76
C ALA A 185 4.47 4.90 -10.08
N ASP A 186 4.40 6.23 -10.11
CA ASP A 186 5.56 7.12 -10.30
C ASP A 186 6.03 7.73 -8.97
N LEU A 187 5.13 7.87 -8.00
CA LEU A 187 5.44 8.28 -6.64
C LEU A 187 4.51 7.58 -5.64
N ALA A 188 4.99 7.41 -4.39
CA ALA A 188 4.20 6.82 -3.32
C ALA A 188 4.23 7.64 -2.04
N GLY A 189 3.04 7.87 -1.46
CA GLY A 189 2.89 8.51 -0.15
C GLY A 189 2.98 7.48 0.97
N ILE A 190 3.97 7.64 1.86
CA ILE A 190 4.33 6.65 2.88
C ILE A 190 4.58 7.26 4.26
N HIS A 191 4.27 6.48 5.29
CA HIS A 191 4.53 6.79 6.70
C HIS A 191 4.66 5.49 7.53
N LEU A 192 5.48 4.56 7.04
CA LEU A 192 5.62 3.22 7.64
C LEU A 192 6.60 3.28 8.82
N TYR A 193 6.13 2.94 10.02
CA TYR A 193 6.95 2.87 11.22
C TYR A 193 7.66 1.52 11.34
N ASP A 194 8.98 1.54 11.49
CA ASP A 194 9.82 0.38 11.73
C ASP A 194 10.25 0.34 13.20
N HIS A 195 9.78 -0.68 13.92
CA HIS A 195 10.05 -0.83 15.35
C HIS A 195 11.47 -1.32 15.65
N ILE A 196 12.18 -1.89 14.66
CA ILE A 196 13.53 -2.43 14.83
C ILE A 196 14.54 -1.27 14.83
N THR A 197 14.42 -0.36 13.87
CA THR A 197 15.28 0.82 13.75
C THR A 197 14.71 2.04 14.46
N ASN A 198 13.48 1.96 14.97
CA ASN A 198 12.73 3.06 15.57
C ASN A 198 12.70 4.30 14.65
N SER A 199 12.42 4.09 13.37
CA SER A 199 12.40 5.15 12.36
C SER A 199 11.29 4.92 11.36
N TYR A 200 11.04 5.91 10.50
CA TYR A 200 10.01 5.85 9.47
C TYR A 200 10.62 5.66 8.08
N ASN A 201 9.87 4.96 7.21
CA ASN A 201 10.00 4.88 5.76
C ASN A 201 11.29 4.25 5.20
N ARG A 202 12.47 4.73 5.58
CA ARG A 202 13.76 4.28 5.02
C ARG A 202 13.92 2.75 5.01
N PRO A 203 13.74 2.03 6.14
CA PRO A 203 13.92 0.58 6.16
C PRO A 203 12.97 -0.16 5.21
N PHE A 204 11.75 0.35 5.03
CA PHE A 204 10.76 -0.25 4.12
C PHE A 204 11.12 -0.04 2.66
N VAL A 205 11.63 1.15 2.31
CA VAL A 205 12.09 1.42 0.94
C VAL A 205 13.30 0.55 0.61
N GLU A 206 14.28 0.46 1.51
CA GLU A 206 15.48 -0.39 1.33
C GLU A 206 15.11 -1.88 1.13
N ARG A 207 14.09 -2.38 1.85
CA ARG A 207 13.62 -3.78 1.73
C ARG A 207 12.77 -4.04 0.48
N ILE A 208 11.89 -3.11 0.10
CA ILE A 208 10.88 -3.33 -0.98
C ILE A 208 11.39 -2.88 -2.35
N LEU A 209 12.30 -1.90 -2.39
CA LEU A 209 12.91 -1.36 -3.60
C LEU A 209 14.43 -1.57 -3.60
N PRO A 210 14.93 -2.81 -3.38
CA PRO A 210 16.37 -3.06 -3.29
C PRO A 210 17.05 -2.71 -4.61
N GLY A 211 18.24 -2.09 -4.56
CA GLY A 211 18.99 -1.70 -5.75
C GLY A 211 18.41 -0.51 -6.53
N GLN A 212 17.35 0.14 -6.03
CA GLN A 212 16.79 1.33 -6.64
C GLN A 212 17.15 2.57 -5.84
N ARG A 213 17.65 3.60 -6.54
CA ARG A 213 17.88 4.91 -5.95
C ARG A 213 16.55 5.67 -5.85
N VAL A 214 16.16 6.02 -4.63
CA VAL A 214 14.83 6.61 -4.33
C VAL A 214 15.00 7.88 -3.50
N ALA A 215 14.33 8.96 -3.92
CA ALA A 215 14.20 10.19 -3.17
C ALA A 215 13.01 10.07 -2.19
N LEU A 216 13.26 10.37 -0.91
CA LEU A 216 12.23 10.61 0.10
C LEU A 216 12.08 12.12 0.31
N VAL A 217 10.93 12.67 -0.07
CA VAL A 217 10.59 14.09 0.14
C VAL A 217 9.60 14.21 1.28
N THR A 218 9.94 14.98 2.30
CA THR A 218 9.03 15.25 3.42
C THR A 218 7.91 16.18 2.99
N LEU A 219 6.66 15.75 3.16
CA LEU A 219 5.48 16.61 2.98
C LEU A 219 5.14 17.33 4.26
N ALA A 220 5.06 16.62 5.39
CA ALA A 220 4.83 17.19 6.71
C ALA A 220 5.10 16.18 7.81
N TYR A 221 5.31 16.67 9.02
CA TYR A 221 5.00 15.91 10.23
C TYR A 221 3.54 16.13 10.60
N ARG A 222 2.89 15.14 11.22
CA ARG A 222 1.49 15.23 11.62
C ARG A 222 1.20 14.46 12.90
N GLU A 223 0.21 14.93 13.66
CA GLU A 223 -0.25 14.26 14.87
C GLU A 223 -1.21 13.11 14.53
N MET A 224 -0.87 11.91 14.99
CA MET A 224 -1.73 10.73 14.94
C MET A 224 -2.18 10.35 16.36
N GLY A 225 -3.43 9.94 16.47
CA GLY A 225 -4.05 9.64 17.75
C GLY A 225 -5.39 8.94 17.63
N LEU A 226 -6.03 8.78 18.78
CA LEU A 226 -7.37 8.21 18.90
C LEU A 226 -8.39 9.28 18.55
N ILE A 227 -9.25 8.98 17.58
CA ILE A 227 -10.44 9.78 17.27
C ILE A 227 -11.60 9.21 18.08
N LEU A 228 -12.35 10.07 18.78
CA LEU A 228 -13.37 9.68 19.75
C LEU A 228 -14.62 10.57 19.60
N PRO A 229 -15.81 10.10 20.01
CA PRO A 229 -16.99 10.95 20.11
C PRO A 229 -16.72 12.14 21.04
N LEU A 230 -17.33 13.29 20.72
CA LEU A 230 -17.23 14.52 21.52
C LEU A 230 -17.57 14.26 22.99
N GLY A 231 -16.73 14.77 23.90
CA GLY A 231 -16.82 14.56 25.34
C GLY A 231 -16.24 13.22 25.82
N ASN A 232 -15.69 12.40 24.93
CA ASN A 232 -15.06 11.10 25.23
C ASN A 232 -15.87 10.27 26.26
N PRO A 233 -17.10 9.86 25.94
CA PRO A 233 -18.02 9.24 26.89
C PRO A 233 -17.48 7.92 27.47
N GLN A 234 -16.62 7.22 26.72
CA GLN A 234 -16.00 5.96 27.14
C GLN A 234 -14.70 6.16 27.93
N GLN A 235 -14.28 7.41 28.17
CA GLN A 235 -13.10 7.76 28.95
C GLN A 235 -11.84 7.01 28.46
N ILE A 236 -11.67 6.98 27.13
CA ILE A 236 -10.52 6.38 26.46
C ILE A 236 -9.35 7.38 26.53
N LYS A 237 -8.23 6.98 27.12
CA LYS A 237 -7.05 7.85 27.32
C LYS A 237 -5.79 7.31 26.69
N THR A 238 -5.72 6.00 26.50
CA THR A 238 -4.54 5.30 25.96
C THR A 238 -4.96 4.28 24.92
N LEU A 239 -4.00 3.80 24.14
CA LEU A 239 -4.25 2.73 23.17
C LEU A 239 -4.75 1.43 23.83
N THR A 240 -4.38 1.15 25.08
CA THR A 240 -4.81 -0.07 25.77
C THR A 240 -6.31 -0.10 26.09
N ASP A 241 -6.94 1.08 26.17
CA ASP A 241 -8.36 1.23 26.51
C ASP A 241 -9.31 0.76 25.39
N ILE A 242 -8.80 0.46 24.19
CA ILE A 242 -9.62 0.02 23.05
C ILE A 242 -10.25 -1.37 23.27
N THR A 243 -9.76 -2.11 24.26
CA THR A 243 -10.29 -3.42 24.68
C THR A 243 -11.42 -3.31 25.70
N LYS A 244 -11.75 -2.09 26.18
CA LYS A 244 -12.82 -1.89 27.16
C LYS A 244 -14.17 -2.39 26.61
N PRO A 245 -15.03 -2.96 27.47
CA PRO A 245 -16.39 -3.33 27.09
C PRO A 245 -17.15 -2.14 26.47
N GLY A 246 -17.83 -2.40 25.35
CA GLY A 246 -18.64 -1.41 24.64
C GLY A 246 -17.86 -0.53 23.66
N VAL A 247 -16.53 -0.59 23.62
CA VAL A 247 -15.76 0.07 22.55
C VAL A 247 -16.02 -0.66 21.23
N LYS A 248 -16.33 0.10 20.18
CA LYS A 248 -16.46 -0.38 18.79
C LYS A 248 -15.36 0.25 17.97
N TRP A 249 -14.35 -0.54 17.64
CA TRP A 249 -13.17 -0.09 16.92
C TRP A 249 -13.44 0.00 15.42
N VAL A 250 -12.80 0.96 14.76
CA VAL A 250 -12.66 1.00 13.29
C VAL A 250 -11.21 1.30 12.91
N ASN A 251 -10.71 0.53 11.96
CA ASN A 251 -9.33 0.61 11.46
C ASN A 251 -9.23 1.43 10.18
N ARG A 252 -8.03 1.95 9.92
CA ARG A 252 -7.59 2.20 8.54
C ARG A 252 -7.28 0.86 7.85
N GLN A 253 -7.36 0.84 6.53
CA GLN A 253 -7.05 -0.34 5.74
C GLN A 253 -5.69 -0.94 6.09
N ALA A 254 -5.57 -2.25 5.99
CA ALA A 254 -4.28 -2.90 6.14
C ALA A 254 -3.24 -2.40 5.11
N GLY A 255 -1.96 -2.50 5.45
CA GLY A 255 -0.85 -1.87 4.70
C GLY A 255 -0.76 -0.35 4.79
N SER A 256 -1.72 0.35 5.41
CA SER A 256 -1.57 1.77 5.77
C SER A 256 -0.57 1.93 6.92
N GLY A 257 0.21 3.01 6.94
CA GLY A 257 1.18 3.24 8.02
C GLY A 257 0.53 3.30 9.40
N THR A 258 -0.71 3.80 9.51
CA THR A 258 -1.49 3.82 10.76
C THR A 258 -1.79 2.40 11.24
N ARG A 259 -2.15 1.48 10.33
CA ARG A 259 -2.41 0.08 10.69
C ARG A 259 -1.12 -0.67 11.03
N VAL A 260 -0.04 -0.43 10.27
CA VAL A 260 1.30 -0.94 10.60
C VAL A 260 1.72 -0.52 12.00
N TRP A 261 1.57 0.77 12.33
CA TRP A 261 1.89 1.30 13.65
C TRP A 261 1.02 0.64 14.73
N LEU A 262 -0.30 0.57 14.53
CA LEU A 262 -1.21 -0.09 15.47
C LEU A 262 -0.77 -1.52 15.77
N ASP A 263 -0.51 -2.33 14.73
CA ASP A 263 -0.22 -3.74 14.87
C ASP A 263 1.13 -4.00 15.58
N VAL A 264 2.10 -3.09 15.37
CA VAL A 264 3.33 -3.06 16.18
C VAL A 264 3.02 -2.77 17.65
N GLN A 265 2.22 -1.72 17.92
CA GLN A 265 1.89 -1.34 19.28
C GLN A 265 1.10 -2.41 20.03
N LEU A 266 0.09 -3.02 19.39
CA LEU A 266 -0.69 -4.10 20.00
C LEU A 266 0.20 -5.27 20.41
N ARG A 267 1.17 -5.66 19.57
CA ARG A 267 2.15 -6.70 19.91
C ARG A 267 3.04 -6.29 21.08
N GLN A 268 3.53 -5.04 21.10
CA GLN A 268 4.33 -4.52 22.21
C GLN A 268 3.57 -4.49 23.54
N TYR A 269 2.27 -4.19 23.51
CA TYR A 269 1.40 -4.21 24.69
C TYR A 269 0.85 -5.61 25.03
N GLY A 270 1.14 -6.64 24.22
CA GLY A 270 0.59 -7.99 24.41
C GLY A 270 -0.93 -8.07 24.24
N ILE A 271 -1.52 -7.16 23.45
CA ILE A 271 -2.96 -7.12 23.18
C ILE A 271 -3.26 -8.02 21.98
N ASP A 272 -4.06 -9.06 22.20
CA ASP A 272 -4.59 -9.88 21.12
C ASP A 272 -5.68 -9.11 20.36
N MET A 273 -5.52 -9.00 19.04
CA MET A 273 -6.46 -8.33 18.15
C MET A 273 -7.86 -8.93 18.18
N HIS A 274 -8.00 -10.22 18.49
CA HIS A 274 -9.30 -10.89 18.60
C HIS A 274 -10.14 -10.39 19.78
N ASN A 275 -9.49 -9.75 20.77
CA ASN A 275 -10.16 -9.12 21.90
C ASN A 275 -10.63 -7.69 21.60
N ILE A 276 -10.35 -7.16 20.41
CA ILE A 276 -10.76 -5.83 19.99
C ILE A 276 -12.04 -5.94 19.16
N ASN A 277 -13.17 -5.51 19.74
CA ASN A 277 -14.45 -5.50 19.05
C ASN A 277 -14.42 -4.53 17.86
N GLY A 278 -14.64 -5.06 16.65
CA GLY A 278 -14.61 -4.27 15.41
C GLY A 278 -13.25 -4.20 14.73
N TYR A 279 -12.23 -4.95 15.18
CA TYR A 279 -10.89 -4.89 14.58
C TYR A 279 -10.85 -5.19 13.07
N ALA A 280 -11.75 -6.02 12.55
CA ALA A 280 -11.84 -6.29 11.11
C ALA A 280 -12.53 -5.17 10.29
N GLN A 281 -13.11 -4.15 10.95
CA GLN A 281 -13.79 -3.05 10.27
C GLN A 281 -12.76 -2.04 9.76
N GLU A 282 -12.72 -1.84 8.45
CA GLU A 282 -11.70 -0.99 7.81
C GLU A 282 -12.30 0.16 7.01
N LYS A 283 -11.54 1.26 6.91
CA LYS A 283 -11.82 2.44 6.10
C LYS A 283 -10.58 2.85 5.32
N SER A 284 -10.77 3.35 4.10
CA SER A 284 -9.66 3.65 3.20
C SER A 284 -9.02 5.03 3.44
N THR A 285 -9.73 5.92 4.14
CA THR A 285 -9.28 7.30 4.44
C THR A 285 -9.47 7.67 5.92
N HIS A 286 -8.74 8.69 6.39
CA HIS A 286 -8.91 9.21 7.75
C HIS A 286 -10.29 9.82 7.96
N LEU A 287 -10.84 10.52 6.96
CA LEU A 287 -12.17 11.11 7.03
C LEU A 287 -13.26 10.04 7.17
N GLN A 288 -13.10 8.89 6.52
CA GLN A 288 -14.05 7.78 6.67
C GLN A 288 -14.00 7.12 8.07
N VAL A 289 -12.82 7.11 8.73
CA VAL A 289 -12.72 6.71 10.14
C VAL A 289 -13.47 7.69 11.02
N ALA A 290 -13.22 8.99 10.85
CA ALA A 290 -13.91 10.04 11.60
C ALA A 290 -15.44 9.98 11.38
N GLN A 291 -15.90 9.86 10.14
CA GLN A 291 -17.31 9.71 9.80
C GLN A 291 -17.95 8.48 10.47
N ALA A 292 -17.24 7.35 10.54
CA ALA A 292 -17.76 6.15 11.20
C ALA A 292 -18.01 6.38 12.70
N ILE A 293 -17.17 7.18 13.34
CA ILE A 293 -17.29 7.55 14.76
C ILE A 293 -18.39 8.59 14.97
N GLU A 294 -18.43 9.63 14.13
CA GLU A 294 -19.47 10.67 14.18
C GLU A 294 -20.87 10.07 13.99
N SER A 295 -21.03 9.16 13.03
CA SER A 295 -22.30 8.46 12.79
C SER A 295 -22.65 7.38 13.83
N GLY A 296 -21.77 7.11 14.80
CA GLY A 296 -21.98 6.10 15.85
C GLY A 296 -21.87 4.64 15.40
N THR A 297 -21.42 4.39 14.17
CA THR A 297 -21.13 3.02 13.69
C THR A 297 -19.88 2.44 14.35
N ALA A 298 -18.95 3.31 14.76
CA ALA A 298 -17.82 3.02 15.63
C ALA A 298 -17.81 4.01 16.80
N THR A 299 -17.03 3.72 17.84
CA THR A 299 -16.84 4.61 19.01
C THR A 299 -15.39 4.97 19.26
N ALA A 300 -14.44 4.36 18.55
CA ALA A 300 -13.04 4.72 18.55
C ALA A 300 -12.35 4.25 17.27
N GLY A 301 -11.29 4.95 16.87
CA GLY A 301 -10.42 4.53 15.78
C GLY A 301 -9.14 5.36 15.75
N LEU A 302 -8.16 4.96 14.96
CA LEU A 302 -6.94 5.73 14.75
C LEU A 302 -7.05 6.63 13.52
N GLY A 303 -6.56 7.85 13.66
CA GLY A 303 -6.39 8.77 12.54
C GLY A 303 -5.58 9.99 12.92
N ILE A 304 -5.63 10.97 12.04
CA ILE A 304 -4.92 12.23 12.19
C ILE A 304 -5.82 13.28 12.84
N TYR A 305 -5.21 14.23 13.57
CA TYR A 305 -5.93 15.30 14.25
C TYR A 305 -6.89 16.07 13.33
N ALA A 306 -6.43 16.44 12.12
CA ALA A 306 -7.24 17.18 11.15
C ALA A 306 -8.54 16.45 10.76
N ALA A 307 -8.55 15.11 10.74
CA ALA A 307 -9.76 14.35 10.43
C ALA A 307 -10.77 14.38 11.59
N ALA A 308 -10.30 14.38 12.84
CA ALA A 308 -11.17 14.54 14.01
C ALA A 308 -11.83 15.92 14.03
N VAL A 309 -11.04 16.98 13.80
CA VAL A 309 -11.53 18.37 13.73
C VAL A 309 -12.58 18.55 12.65
N ALA A 310 -12.37 17.97 11.46
CA ALA A 310 -13.30 18.07 10.34
C ALA A 310 -14.72 17.54 10.66
N TYR A 311 -14.85 16.64 11.64
CA TYR A 311 -16.13 16.07 12.09
C TYR A 311 -16.53 16.53 13.50
N GLY A 312 -15.83 17.49 14.11
CA GLY A 312 -16.13 17.98 15.45
C GLY A 312 -15.96 16.92 16.55
N LEU A 313 -15.02 15.99 16.35
CA LEU A 313 -14.74 14.87 17.25
C LEU A 313 -13.61 15.18 18.23
N ASP A 314 -13.58 14.46 19.35
CA ASP A 314 -12.48 14.50 20.30
C ASP A 314 -11.26 13.74 19.77
N PHE A 315 -10.09 14.14 20.25
CA PHE A 315 -8.82 13.55 19.86
C PHE A 315 -7.90 13.36 21.06
N VAL A 316 -7.26 12.19 21.14
CA VAL A 316 -6.19 11.90 22.10
C VAL A 316 -4.90 11.63 21.32
N PRO A 317 -3.90 12.54 21.37
CA PRO A 317 -2.66 12.36 20.64
C PRO A 317 -1.87 11.16 21.17
N LEU A 318 -1.30 10.37 20.27
CA LEU A 318 -0.47 9.22 20.62
C LEU A 318 0.97 9.38 20.13
N THR A 319 1.16 9.93 18.94
CA THR A 319 2.49 10.13 18.35
C THR A 319 2.46 11.19 17.26
N GLN A 320 3.64 11.67 16.89
CA GLN A 320 3.87 12.41 15.66
C GLN A 320 4.40 11.45 14.59
N GLU A 321 3.88 11.54 13.37
CA GLU A 321 4.32 10.76 12.21
C GLU A 321 4.94 11.69 11.15
N ILE A 322 5.90 11.18 10.39
CA ILE A 322 6.38 11.84 9.18
C ILE A 322 5.69 11.24 7.95
N TYR A 323 5.13 12.10 7.10
CA TYR A 323 4.55 11.71 5.82
C TYR A 323 5.46 12.16 4.67
N GLN A 324 5.91 11.19 3.86
CA GLN A 324 6.89 11.44 2.79
C GLN A 324 6.42 10.88 1.46
N LEU A 325 6.90 11.47 0.37
CA LEU A 325 6.81 10.93 -0.97
C LEU A 325 8.08 10.14 -1.30
N ALA A 326 7.95 8.86 -1.61
CA ALA A 326 8.98 8.05 -2.24
C ALA A 326 8.89 8.22 -3.76
N ILE A 327 9.99 8.66 -4.37
CA ILE A 327 10.07 9.01 -5.80
C ILE A 327 11.33 8.35 -6.38
N PRO A 328 11.20 7.36 -7.29
CA PRO A 328 12.35 6.77 -7.97
C PRO A 328 13.16 7.83 -8.76
N GLU A 329 14.48 7.67 -8.83
CA GLU A 329 15.37 8.65 -9.51
C GLU A 329 14.95 8.96 -10.95
N ALA A 330 14.47 7.95 -11.69
CA ALA A 330 13.99 8.13 -13.05
C ALA A 330 12.81 9.13 -13.15
N VAL A 331 11.95 9.17 -12.13
CA VAL A 331 10.81 10.11 -12.04
C VAL A 331 11.30 11.46 -11.51
N TRP A 332 12.23 11.47 -10.55
CA TRP A 332 12.79 12.68 -9.97
C TRP A 332 13.32 13.66 -11.02
N GLN A 333 13.98 13.14 -12.05
CA GLN A 333 14.61 13.92 -13.13
C GLN A 333 13.60 14.53 -14.13
N THR A 334 12.30 14.26 -13.99
CA THR A 334 11.28 14.71 -14.94
C THR A 334 10.81 16.13 -14.64
N ALA A 335 10.42 16.86 -15.70
CA ALA A 335 9.87 18.21 -15.56
C ALA A 335 8.59 18.23 -14.70
N VAL A 336 7.72 17.22 -14.84
CA VAL A 336 6.50 17.08 -14.06
C VAL A 336 6.77 16.90 -12.56
N CYS A 337 7.84 16.15 -12.21
CA CYS A 337 8.26 16.03 -10.82
C CYS A 337 8.83 17.34 -10.29
N HIS A 338 9.63 18.08 -11.07
CA HIS A 338 10.12 19.40 -10.66
C HIS A 338 8.98 20.39 -10.37
N THR A 339 7.91 20.39 -11.17
CA THR A 339 6.71 21.19 -10.90
C THR A 339 6.06 20.81 -9.57
N LEU A 340 5.91 19.50 -9.31
CA LEU A 340 5.39 18.99 -8.04
C LEU A 340 6.22 19.46 -6.83
N ILE A 341 7.55 19.27 -6.91
CA ILE A 341 8.48 19.67 -5.83
C ILE A 341 8.48 21.19 -5.62
N THR A 342 8.37 21.98 -6.69
CA THR A 342 8.27 23.44 -6.59
C THR A 342 7.02 23.85 -5.82
N LEU A 343 5.87 23.23 -6.11
CA LEU A 343 4.63 23.49 -5.39
C LEU A 343 4.71 23.08 -3.91
N ILE A 344 5.26 21.89 -3.62
CA ILE A 344 5.48 21.42 -2.23
C ILE A 344 6.32 22.41 -1.43
N ASN A 345 7.33 23.02 -2.05
CA ASN A 345 8.19 24.00 -1.40
C ASN A 345 7.57 25.40 -1.27
N SER A 346 6.41 25.65 -1.90
CA SER A 346 5.77 26.97 -1.88
C SER A 346 5.19 27.33 -0.51
N ASN A 347 5.25 28.61 -0.15
CA ASN A 347 4.62 29.12 1.07
C ASN A 347 3.10 28.93 1.05
N THR A 348 2.47 28.99 -0.13
CA THR A 348 1.02 28.76 -0.29
C THR A 348 0.63 27.34 0.11
N PHE A 349 1.41 26.33 -0.33
CA PHE A 349 1.18 24.94 0.07
C PHE A 349 1.39 24.76 1.57
N LYS A 350 2.54 25.20 2.10
CA LYS A 350 2.86 25.10 3.54
C LYS A 350 1.82 25.77 4.43
N THR A 351 1.36 26.96 4.05
CA THR A 351 0.30 27.68 4.79
C THR A 351 -1.02 26.90 4.77
N SER A 352 -1.39 26.32 3.62
CA SER A 352 -2.61 25.52 3.50
C SER A 352 -2.55 24.25 4.34
N VAL A 353 -1.40 23.58 4.39
CA VAL A 353 -1.18 22.38 5.22
C VAL A 353 -1.24 22.71 6.71
N ASN A 354 -0.56 23.76 7.17
CA ASN A 354 -0.62 24.18 8.58
C ASN A 354 -2.05 24.57 9.02
N ALA A 355 -2.83 25.14 8.11
CA ALA A 355 -4.22 25.52 8.37
C ALA A 355 -5.16 24.31 8.62
N LEU A 356 -4.76 23.09 8.25
CA LEU A 356 -5.51 21.87 8.59
C LEU A 356 -5.47 21.56 10.09
N GLY A 357 -4.45 22.07 10.81
CA GLY A 357 -4.21 21.77 12.22
C GLY A 357 -3.59 20.38 12.45
N GLY A 358 -2.73 20.26 13.47
CA GLY A 358 -2.02 19.01 13.78
C GLY A 358 -0.99 18.60 12.72
N TYR A 359 -0.56 19.54 11.85
CA TYR A 359 0.53 19.38 10.90
C TYR A 359 1.66 20.36 11.21
N ASP A 360 2.89 19.95 10.92
CA ASP A 360 4.10 20.77 10.99
C ASP A 360 4.85 20.67 9.65
N THR A 361 5.01 21.84 9.00
CA THR A 361 5.65 21.97 7.69
C THR A 361 7.09 22.49 7.74
N THR A 362 7.72 22.54 8.91
CA THR A 362 9.11 23.02 9.07
C THR A 362 10.09 22.26 8.17
N ALA A 363 9.93 20.94 8.09
CA ALA A 363 10.71 20.05 7.24
C ALA A 363 10.11 19.83 5.83
N THR A 364 9.03 20.52 5.45
CA THR A 364 8.40 20.31 4.14
C THR A 364 9.36 20.67 3.01
N GLY A 365 9.56 19.71 2.11
CA GLY A 365 10.48 19.79 0.97
C GLY A 365 11.86 19.22 1.24
N GLU A 366 12.19 18.85 2.49
CA GLU A 366 13.45 18.16 2.80
C GLU A 366 13.56 16.84 2.03
N LEU A 367 14.76 16.58 1.50
CA LEU A 367 15.06 15.47 0.62
C LEU A 367 16.11 14.55 1.24
N PHE A 368 15.81 13.25 1.25
CA PHE A 368 16.74 12.20 1.66
C PHE A 368 16.85 11.17 0.55
N TRP A 369 18.06 10.88 0.08
CA TRP A 369 18.28 9.80 -0.87
C TRP A 369 18.49 8.46 -0.15
N ILE A 370 17.89 7.43 -0.74
CA ILE A 370 18.20 6.04 -0.46
C ILE A 370 19.00 5.55 -1.66
N GLU A 371 20.20 5.06 -1.38
CA GLU A 371 21.14 4.56 -2.39
C GLU A 371 20.90 3.06 -2.63
N PRO A 372 21.26 2.53 -3.82
CA PRO A 372 21.04 1.14 -4.23
C PRO A 372 21.62 0.06 -3.31
#